data_AF-A0A533XLP7-F1
#
_entry.id   AF-A0A533XLP7-F1
#
_cell.length_a   1.000
_cell.length_b   1.000
_cell.length_c   1.000
_cell.angle_alpha   90.00
_cell.angle_beta   90.00
_cell.angle_gamma   90.00
#
_symmetry.space_group_name_H-M   'P 1'
#
loop_
_entity.id
_entity.type
_entity.pdbx_description
1 polymer ?
#
loop_
_entity_poly.entity_id
_entity_poly.type
_entity_poly.pdbx_seq_one_letter_code
_entity_poly.pdbx_strand_id
1 'polypeptide(L)'
;SQSPNTQQLYERVIAALMQTHHAEALQPACDPALDSQDFGWVTGLEKKVEAEEAAKAFGVDVQTAKRLIKHPLYSYPGGHSFFDVYADIVDGFRRLGQSHQGKAVCVYSHSSTLRALMIYLDPRPFREAFTEFGEYKEGQDNVVLLTYEQGLLSGYSTAVGLSARERTARETWVKVERERRDRIMLKPRQIKRIVALVSGGDFAGAGAALKELRVTGHRFGLEVYFVRHGFLGLANNWIEVVTEENTRGMGSHASSPIGSSRFEDFKDEQVQQATMRHLRPYMEDGALVVIGGDGSLRGARALYEGFGVQPVGIPGTIDNNLAGTTSLGFHSAVSLANQSIESLKATSSAMGSVFFVEIMGAGSGHLALATVSHPPR
;
A
#
# COMPACT_ATOMS: atom_id res chain seq x y z
N SER A 1 -19.47 -20.67 -12.28
CA SER A 1 -19.87 -19.88 -13.48
C SER A 1 -21.02 -20.56 -14.21
N GLN A 2 -21.40 -20.00 -15.37
CA GLN A 2 -22.68 -20.11 -16.09
C GLN A 2 -23.82 -19.23 -15.53
N SER A 3 -23.40 -18.04 -15.04
CA SER A 3 -24.06 -16.73 -15.19
C SER A 3 -25.55 -16.77 -15.57
N PRO A 4 -26.49 -16.52 -14.64
CA PRO A 4 -27.01 -15.14 -14.51
C PRO A 4 -26.35 -14.40 -13.36
N ASN A 5 -25.28 -13.71 -13.78
CA ASN A 5 -24.36 -12.84 -13.04
C ASN A 5 -23.82 -13.44 -11.75
N THR A 6 -22.86 -14.33 -11.98
CA THR A 6 -22.82 -15.69 -11.46
C THR A 6 -22.68 -15.80 -9.95
N GLN A 7 -23.73 -16.09 -9.20
CA GLN A 7 -25.14 -16.08 -9.58
C GLN A 7 -25.87 -15.24 -8.52
N GLN A 8 -26.22 -14.03 -8.95
CA GLN A 8 -26.11 -12.78 -8.16
C GLN A 8 -24.95 -12.76 -7.14
N LEU A 9 -23.77 -12.98 -7.74
CA LEU A 9 -22.40 -13.13 -7.22
C LEU A 9 -22.24 -13.14 -5.69
N TYR A 10 -22.19 -14.34 -5.15
CA TYR A 10 -23.21 -15.35 -5.41
C TYR A 10 -24.04 -15.30 -4.13
N GLU A 11 -25.23 -14.76 -4.23
CA GLU A 11 -26.06 -14.34 -3.11
C GLU A 11 -25.29 -13.46 -2.09
N ARG A 12 -24.77 -12.35 -2.65
CA ARG A 12 -24.16 -11.19 -1.94
C ARG A 12 -23.03 -11.59 -0.98
N VAL A 13 -22.05 -12.27 -1.61
CA VAL A 13 -20.86 -12.96 -1.04
C VAL A 13 -21.20 -13.61 0.30
N ILE A 14 -22.36 -14.25 0.16
CA ILE A 14 -23.16 -15.01 1.08
C ILE A 14 -23.37 -14.13 2.30
N ALA A 15 -24.42 -13.30 2.18
CA ALA A 15 -24.74 -12.05 2.90
C ALA A 15 -23.63 -11.57 3.84
N ALA A 16 -22.54 -11.21 3.16
CA ALA A 16 -21.32 -10.61 3.69
C ALA A 16 -20.82 -11.30 4.96
N LEU A 17 -20.43 -12.56 4.81
CA LEU A 17 -19.68 -13.30 5.83
C LEU A 17 -20.52 -13.64 7.08
N MET A 18 -21.84 -13.54 6.89
CA MET A 18 -22.96 -14.35 7.38
C MET A 18 -23.25 -14.43 8.87
N GLN A 19 -24.36 -13.82 9.30
CA GLN A 19 -25.35 -14.60 10.05
C GLN A 19 -26.73 -14.43 9.40
N THR A 20 -27.07 -15.50 8.67
CA THR A 20 -28.21 -15.77 7.79
C THR A 20 -29.57 -15.78 8.49
N HIS A 21 -30.66 -15.73 7.73
CA HIS A 21 -31.91 -16.33 8.23
C HIS A 21 -32.16 -17.78 7.83
N HIS A 22 -31.49 -18.39 6.83
CA HIS A 22 -31.50 -19.86 6.64
C HIS A 22 -30.19 -20.38 6.01
N ALA A 23 -29.55 -21.35 6.68
CA ALA A 23 -28.22 -21.91 6.37
C ALA A 23 -28.26 -23.29 5.67
N GLU A 24 -29.32 -23.60 4.93
CA GLU A 24 -29.37 -24.74 4.02
C GLU A 24 -29.35 -24.28 2.56
N ALA A 25 -28.22 -23.71 2.11
CA ALA A 25 -27.81 -23.65 0.71
C ALA A 25 -26.36 -23.13 0.52
N LEU A 26 -25.37 -23.64 1.26
CA LEU A 26 -24.12 -23.93 0.53
C LEU A 26 -24.50 -25.17 -0.27
N GLN A 27 -24.54 -25.06 -1.58
CA GLN A 27 -23.37 -25.20 -2.43
C GLN A 27 -23.73 -24.51 -3.76
N PRO A 28 -22.86 -23.72 -4.42
CA PRO A 28 -21.78 -24.44 -5.13
C PRO A 28 -20.52 -23.69 -5.64
N ALA A 29 -19.50 -24.52 -5.87
CA ALA A 29 -18.49 -24.37 -6.93
C ALA A 29 -19.02 -24.95 -8.24
N CYS A 30 -18.84 -24.25 -9.36
CA CYS A 30 -19.02 -24.85 -10.69
C CYS A 30 -18.09 -24.20 -11.71
N ASP A 31 -17.44 -25.03 -12.51
CA ASP A 31 -16.42 -24.76 -13.52
C ASP A 31 -16.64 -25.75 -14.68
N PRO A 32 -16.61 -25.33 -15.96
CA PRO A 32 -15.79 -26.14 -16.88
C PRO A 32 -14.54 -25.43 -17.41
N ALA A 33 -14.64 -24.14 -17.70
CA ALA A 33 -13.55 -23.16 -17.64
C ALA A 33 -14.10 -21.77 -17.22
N LEU A 34 -15.17 -21.81 -16.40
CA LEU A 34 -15.91 -20.71 -15.76
C LEU A 34 -16.62 -19.68 -16.66
N ASP A 35 -17.44 -20.18 -17.58
CA ASP A 35 -17.75 -19.49 -18.83
C ASP A 35 -18.53 -18.16 -18.76
N SER A 36 -17.94 -17.15 -19.41
CA SER A 36 -18.46 -15.83 -19.75
C SER A 36 -18.44 -15.69 -21.27
N GLN A 37 -19.57 -15.33 -21.89
CA GLN A 37 -19.67 -15.24 -23.36
C GLN A 37 -20.55 -14.04 -23.80
N ASP A 38 -20.23 -12.84 -23.27
CA ASP A 38 -20.75 -11.53 -23.73
C ASP A 38 -22.20 -11.12 -23.34
N PHE A 39 -22.69 -11.52 -22.17
CA PHE A 39 -24.00 -11.09 -21.63
C PHE A 39 -23.90 -9.96 -20.57
N GLY A 40 -24.93 -9.12 -20.51
CA GLY A 40 -25.12 -7.89 -19.73
C GLY A 40 -25.71 -8.13 -18.34
N TRP A 41 -25.37 -7.22 -17.43
CA TRP A 41 -25.52 -7.30 -15.98
C TRP A 41 -26.98 -7.24 -15.48
N VAL A 42 -27.81 -6.41 -16.10
CA VAL A 42 -29.18 -6.08 -15.67
C VAL A 42 -30.19 -6.99 -16.36
N THR A 43 -29.93 -7.35 -17.62
CA THR A 43 -30.96 -7.87 -18.52
C THR A 43 -30.74 -9.30 -18.98
N GLY A 44 -29.53 -9.85 -18.81
CA GLY A 44 -29.17 -11.14 -19.39
C GLY A 44 -29.09 -11.14 -20.93
N LEU A 45 -29.24 -9.97 -21.56
CA LEU A 45 -29.03 -9.75 -23.00
C LEU A 45 -27.54 -9.66 -23.30
N GLU A 46 -27.12 -9.68 -24.57
CA GLU A 46 -25.72 -9.39 -24.88
C GLU A 46 -25.31 -7.99 -24.35
N LYS A 47 -24.06 -7.81 -23.87
CA LYS A 47 -23.58 -6.54 -23.27
C LYS A 47 -23.79 -5.33 -24.18
N LYS A 48 -23.71 -5.55 -25.49
CA LYS A 48 -23.95 -4.54 -26.50
C LYS A 48 -25.42 -4.12 -26.51
N VAL A 49 -26.33 -5.09 -26.51
CA VAL A 49 -27.78 -4.87 -26.49
C VAL A 49 -28.19 -4.20 -25.18
N GLU A 50 -27.66 -4.64 -24.04
CA GLU A 50 -27.91 -4.00 -22.75
C GLU A 50 -27.48 -2.53 -22.71
N ALA A 51 -26.28 -2.23 -23.23
CA ALA A 51 -25.79 -0.87 -23.27
C ALA A 51 -26.63 0.03 -24.20
N GLU A 52 -27.17 -0.53 -25.27
CA GLU A 52 -28.06 0.17 -26.21
C GLU A 52 -29.44 0.41 -25.58
N GLU A 53 -30.00 -0.56 -24.87
CA GLU A 53 -31.26 -0.38 -24.14
C GLU A 53 -31.12 0.58 -22.95
N ALA A 54 -30.00 0.52 -22.22
CA ALA A 54 -29.68 1.49 -21.17
C ALA A 54 -29.50 2.90 -21.73
N ALA A 55 -28.86 3.05 -22.89
CA ALA A 55 -28.71 4.33 -23.57
C ALA A 55 -30.06 4.95 -23.95
N LYS A 56 -30.97 4.14 -24.50
CA LYS A 56 -32.35 4.55 -24.79
C LYS A 56 -33.09 4.95 -23.53
N ALA A 57 -33.00 4.14 -22.47
CA ALA A 57 -33.70 4.39 -21.20
C ALA A 57 -33.18 5.65 -20.48
N PHE A 58 -31.87 5.89 -20.52
CA PHE A 58 -31.24 7.07 -19.89
C PHE A 58 -31.30 8.32 -20.77
N GLY A 59 -31.66 8.19 -22.05
CA GLY A 59 -31.65 9.30 -23.01
C GLY A 59 -30.23 9.82 -23.33
N VAL A 60 -29.22 8.96 -23.28
CA VAL A 60 -27.81 9.32 -23.54
C VAL A 60 -27.20 8.40 -24.61
N ASP A 61 -26.00 8.72 -25.08
CA ASP A 61 -25.28 7.83 -26.00
C ASP A 61 -24.79 6.54 -25.29
N VAL A 62 -24.50 5.50 -26.08
CA VAL A 62 -24.11 4.17 -25.58
C VAL A 62 -22.83 4.22 -24.74
N GLN A 63 -21.88 5.12 -25.02
CA GLN A 63 -20.65 5.24 -24.25
C GLN A 63 -20.91 5.86 -22.88
N THR A 64 -21.76 6.88 -22.83
CA THR A 64 -22.21 7.50 -21.57
C THR A 64 -23.06 6.54 -20.76
N ALA A 65 -23.97 5.81 -21.38
CA ALA A 65 -24.77 4.78 -20.71
C ALA A 65 -23.87 3.73 -20.04
N LYS A 66 -22.90 3.18 -20.77
CA LYS A 66 -21.90 2.22 -20.23
C LYS A 66 -21.13 2.75 -19.02
N ARG A 67 -20.88 4.07 -18.94
CA ARG A 67 -20.25 4.69 -17.76
C ARG A 67 -21.21 4.76 -16.59
N LEU A 68 -22.47 5.08 -16.83
CA LEU A 68 -23.50 5.18 -15.80
C LEU A 68 -23.83 3.83 -15.16
N ILE A 69 -23.96 2.74 -15.95
CA ILE A 69 -24.23 1.39 -15.40
C ILE A 69 -23.03 0.82 -14.62
N LYS A 70 -21.83 1.37 -14.83
CA LYS A 70 -20.62 1.04 -14.06
C LYS A 70 -20.40 1.99 -12.90
N HIS A 71 -21.27 2.99 -12.73
CA HIS A 71 -21.11 3.97 -11.67
C HIS A 71 -21.27 3.24 -10.32
N PRO A 72 -20.39 3.49 -9.34
CA PRO A 72 -20.41 2.67 -8.14
C PRO A 72 -21.67 2.88 -7.25
N LEU A 73 -22.37 4.02 -7.40
CA LEU A 73 -23.69 4.28 -6.80
C LEU A 73 -24.88 3.83 -7.67
N TYR A 74 -24.65 3.22 -8.82
CA TYR A 74 -25.73 2.73 -9.65
C TYR A 74 -26.42 1.55 -8.95
N SER A 75 -27.71 1.73 -8.63
CA SER A 75 -28.52 0.71 -7.98
C SER A 75 -29.23 -0.16 -9.01
N TYR A 76 -29.06 -1.47 -8.87
CA TYR A 76 -29.71 -2.46 -9.73
C TYR A 76 -31.17 -2.68 -9.28
N PRO A 77 -32.03 -3.27 -10.14
CA PRO A 77 -33.30 -3.83 -9.70
C PRO A 77 -33.09 -4.74 -8.48
N GLY A 78 -33.68 -4.37 -7.34
CA GLY A 78 -33.35 -4.93 -6.01
C GLY A 78 -32.78 -3.92 -4.99
N GLY A 79 -32.51 -2.67 -5.40
CA GLY A 79 -32.33 -1.51 -4.50
C GLY A 79 -30.90 -1.19 -4.04
N HIS A 80 -30.00 -2.16 -4.04
CA HIS A 80 -28.63 -1.99 -3.54
C HIS A 80 -27.64 -1.59 -4.64
N SER A 81 -26.77 -0.62 -4.32
CA SER A 81 -25.66 -0.19 -5.18
C SER A 81 -24.46 -1.13 -5.04
N PHE A 82 -23.41 -0.92 -5.85
CA PHE A 82 -22.15 -1.63 -5.63
C PHE A 82 -21.48 -1.24 -4.33
N PHE A 83 -21.56 0.04 -3.97
CA PHE A 83 -21.00 0.55 -2.73
C PHE A 83 -21.43 -0.29 -1.53
N ASP A 84 -22.73 -0.52 -1.41
CA ASP A 84 -23.35 -1.16 -0.26
C ASP A 84 -22.77 -2.57 -0.05
N VAL A 85 -22.62 -3.32 -1.15
CA VAL A 85 -22.04 -4.67 -1.15
C VAL A 85 -20.60 -4.69 -0.64
N TYR A 86 -19.81 -3.68 -0.98
CA TYR A 86 -18.40 -3.61 -0.60
C TYR A 86 -18.20 -3.23 0.86
N ALA A 87 -18.95 -2.24 1.35
CA ALA A 87 -18.92 -1.84 2.74
C ALA A 87 -19.30 -3.02 3.66
N ASP A 88 -20.36 -3.76 3.30
CA ASP A 88 -20.83 -4.90 4.08
C ASP A 88 -19.78 -6.03 4.18
N ILE A 89 -19.05 -6.30 3.10
CA ILE A 89 -17.98 -7.33 3.08
C ILE A 89 -16.83 -6.95 4.01
N VAL A 90 -16.39 -5.69 4.00
CA VAL A 90 -15.27 -5.23 4.85
C VAL A 90 -15.64 -5.33 6.33
N ASP A 91 -16.85 -4.89 6.67
CA ASP A 91 -17.34 -4.94 8.04
C ASP A 91 -17.54 -6.39 8.52
N GLY A 92 -18.18 -7.23 7.70
CA GLY A 92 -18.30 -8.67 7.95
C GLY A 92 -16.95 -9.33 8.18
N PHE A 93 -15.92 -8.94 7.43
CA PHE A 93 -14.57 -9.50 7.52
C PHE A 93 -13.86 -9.11 8.81
N ARG A 94 -13.95 -7.84 9.20
CA ARG A 94 -13.43 -7.37 10.50
C ARG A 94 -14.09 -8.13 11.65
N ARG A 95 -15.42 -8.30 11.63
CA ARG A 95 -16.14 -9.06 12.66
C ARG A 95 -15.65 -10.51 12.75
N LEU A 96 -15.48 -11.16 11.60
CA LEU A 96 -14.95 -12.52 11.54
C LEU A 96 -13.54 -12.61 12.12
N GLY A 97 -12.72 -11.61 11.84
CA GLY A 97 -11.39 -11.48 12.43
C GLY A 97 -11.40 -11.28 13.94
N GLN A 98 -12.34 -10.50 14.47
CA GLN A 98 -12.50 -10.29 15.91
C GLN A 98 -12.99 -11.56 16.62
N SER A 99 -13.89 -12.33 15.99
CA SER A 99 -14.41 -13.58 16.57
C SER A 99 -13.39 -14.73 16.54
N HIS A 100 -12.26 -14.57 15.86
CA HIS A 100 -11.19 -15.57 15.72
C HIS A 100 -9.83 -15.04 16.20
N GLN A 101 -9.75 -14.58 17.45
CA GLN A 101 -8.48 -14.10 18.03
C GLN A 101 -7.37 -15.16 17.98
N GLY A 102 -6.15 -14.72 17.65
CA GLY A 102 -4.99 -15.60 17.48
C GLY A 102 -4.92 -16.31 16.12
N LYS A 103 -5.85 -16.03 15.19
CA LYS A 103 -5.82 -16.54 13.82
C LYS A 103 -5.81 -15.38 12.81
N ALA A 104 -5.29 -15.65 11.63
CA ALA A 104 -5.37 -14.76 10.47
C ALA A 104 -6.57 -15.15 9.61
N VAL A 105 -7.50 -14.21 9.42
CA VAL A 105 -8.62 -14.38 8.46
C VAL A 105 -8.19 -13.75 7.15
N CYS A 106 -8.44 -14.42 6.02
CA CYS A 106 -7.98 -14.00 4.70
C CYS A 106 -9.11 -14.03 3.65
N VAL A 107 -9.24 -12.99 2.82
CA VAL A 107 -10.07 -12.99 1.60
C VAL A 107 -9.19 -12.88 0.36
N TYR A 108 -9.43 -13.75 -0.62
CA TYR A 108 -8.75 -13.75 -1.93
C TYR A 108 -9.76 -13.41 -3.03
N SER A 109 -9.44 -12.43 -3.90
CA SER A 109 -10.31 -12.06 -5.03
C SER A 109 -9.52 -11.59 -6.27
N HIS A 110 -10.15 -11.70 -7.44
CA HIS A 110 -9.66 -11.14 -8.71
C HIS A 110 -10.10 -9.67 -8.90
N SER A 111 -9.41 -8.96 -9.80
CA SER A 111 -9.18 -7.51 -9.76
C SER A 111 -10.37 -6.52 -9.78
N SER A 112 -11.58 -6.90 -10.19
CA SER A 112 -12.69 -5.94 -10.40
C SER A 112 -13.38 -5.52 -9.10
N THR A 113 -13.64 -6.48 -8.20
CA THR A 113 -14.24 -6.28 -6.86
C THR A 113 -13.32 -5.46 -5.95
N LEU A 114 -12.02 -5.73 -5.99
CA LEU A 114 -11.06 -5.07 -5.10
C LEU A 114 -10.61 -3.68 -5.58
N ARG A 115 -10.65 -3.41 -6.90
CA ARG A 115 -10.53 -2.05 -7.45
C ARG A 115 -11.60 -1.13 -6.90
N ALA A 116 -12.83 -1.61 -6.84
CA ALA A 116 -13.93 -0.87 -6.26
C ALA A 116 -13.75 -0.71 -4.73
N LEU A 117 -13.36 -1.77 -4.01
CA LEU A 117 -13.00 -1.65 -2.58
C LEU A 117 -11.90 -0.62 -2.33
N MET A 118 -10.84 -0.57 -3.15
CA MET A 118 -9.78 0.42 -3.04
C MET A 118 -10.31 1.84 -3.27
N ILE A 119 -11.16 2.08 -4.29
CA ILE A 119 -11.78 3.39 -4.52
C ILE A 119 -12.58 3.86 -3.30
N TYR A 120 -13.28 2.93 -2.64
CA TYR A 120 -14.18 3.24 -1.52
C TYR A 120 -13.51 3.28 -0.15
N LEU A 121 -12.38 2.58 0.01
CA LEU A 121 -11.55 2.62 1.20
C LEU A 121 -10.46 3.69 1.11
N ASP A 122 -10.30 4.33 -0.05
CA ASP A 122 -9.32 5.40 -0.24
C ASP A 122 -9.73 6.63 0.59
N PRO A 123 -8.82 7.19 1.41
CA PRO A 123 -9.12 8.38 2.20
C PRO A 123 -9.26 9.66 1.35
N ARG A 124 -8.92 9.62 0.05
CA ARG A 124 -9.04 10.76 -0.87
C ARG A 124 -10.49 10.93 -1.37
N PRO A 125 -10.86 12.11 -1.91
CA PRO A 125 -12.18 12.32 -2.48
C PRO A 125 -12.52 11.28 -3.56
N PHE A 126 -13.74 10.74 -3.50
CA PHE A 126 -14.20 9.65 -4.38
C PHE A 126 -13.91 9.91 -5.87
N ARG A 127 -14.07 11.15 -6.33
CA ARG A 127 -13.77 11.53 -7.74
C ARG A 127 -12.31 11.27 -8.11
N GLU A 128 -11.38 11.53 -7.20
CA GLU A 128 -9.95 11.35 -7.43
C GLU A 128 -9.59 9.86 -7.44
N ALA A 129 -10.06 9.12 -6.45
CA ALA A 129 -9.89 7.67 -6.39
C ALA A 129 -10.55 6.96 -7.58
N PHE A 130 -11.78 7.36 -7.95
CA PHE A 130 -12.50 6.81 -9.10
C PHE A 130 -11.83 7.16 -10.42
N THR A 131 -11.27 8.36 -10.57
CA THR A 131 -10.52 8.74 -11.79
C THR A 131 -9.23 7.92 -11.91
N GLU A 132 -8.55 7.69 -10.79
CA GLU A 132 -7.28 6.96 -10.73
C GLU A 132 -7.45 5.46 -10.98
N PHE A 133 -8.43 4.84 -10.31
CA PHE A 133 -8.63 3.40 -10.36
C PHE A 133 -9.71 2.98 -11.37
N GLY A 134 -10.55 3.89 -11.87
CA GLY A 134 -11.68 3.60 -12.77
C GLY A 134 -11.29 3.32 -14.23
N GLU A 135 -10.16 3.84 -14.70
CA GLU A 135 -9.62 3.62 -16.05
C GLU A 135 -8.80 2.30 -16.19
N TYR A 136 -8.79 1.47 -15.15
CA TYR A 136 -8.04 0.22 -15.10
C TYR A 136 -8.54 -0.80 -16.13
N LYS A 137 -7.63 -1.32 -16.98
CA LYS A 137 -7.92 -2.37 -17.97
C LYS A 137 -7.47 -3.74 -17.47
N GLU A 138 -8.41 -4.69 -17.43
CA GLU A 138 -8.18 -6.11 -17.16
C GLU A 138 -7.23 -6.72 -18.21
N GLY A 139 -6.08 -7.19 -17.75
CA GLY A 139 -5.11 -7.85 -18.63
C GLY A 139 -4.02 -8.63 -17.90
N GLN A 140 -3.99 -8.65 -16.57
CA GLN A 140 -3.12 -9.52 -15.77
C GLN A 140 -3.91 -10.08 -14.59
N ASP A 141 -3.81 -11.40 -14.40
CA ASP A 141 -4.42 -12.17 -13.31
C ASP A 141 -3.81 -11.76 -11.97
N ASN A 142 -4.36 -10.70 -11.40
CA ASN A 142 -3.88 -10.15 -10.13
C ASN A 142 -4.72 -10.76 -9.01
N VAL A 143 -4.06 -11.58 -8.17
CA VAL A 143 -4.62 -12.07 -6.91
C VAL A 143 -4.36 -11.01 -5.84
N VAL A 144 -5.44 -10.53 -5.22
CA VAL A 144 -5.33 -9.63 -4.07
C VAL A 144 -5.88 -10.31 -2.82
N LEU A 145 -5.09 -10.24 -1.76
CA LEU A 145 -5.30 -10.84 -0.45
C LEU A 145 -5.58 -9.71 0.57
N LEU A 146 -6.71 -9.78 1.26
CA LEU A 146 -6.97 -9.01 2.47
C LEU A 146 -6.83 -9.93 3.68
N THR A 147 -6.09 -9.52 4.70
CA THR A 147 -5.83 -10.29 5.92
C THR A 147 -6.21 -9.48 7.16
N TYR A 148 -6.95 -10.07 8.08
CA TYR A 148 -7.20 -9.54 9.42
C TYR A 148 -6.54 -10.42 10.47
N GLU A 149 -5.67 -9.85 11.30
CA GLU A 149 -4.93 -10.56 12.35
C GLU A 149 -4.65 -9.61 13.52
N GLN A 150 -4.91 -10.04 14.76
CA GLN A 150 -4.65 -9.25 15.98
C GLN A 150 -5.26 -7.83 16.00
N GLY A 151 -6.42 -7.63 15.37
CA GLY A 151 -7.04 -6.30 15.30
C GLY A 151 -6.63 -5.45 14.10
N LEU A 152 -5.66 -5.92 13.31
CA LEU A 152 -5.09 -5.20 12.17
C LEU A 152 -5.60 -5.78 10.85
N LEU A 153 -6.15 -4.91 9.99
CA LEU A 153 -6.51 -5.22 8.62
C LEU A 153 -5.34 -4.84 7.70
N SER A 154 -4.91 -5.75 6.83
CA SER A 154 -3.80 -5.54 5.90
C SER A 154 -4.11 -6.11 4.51
N GLY A 155 -3.64 -5.42 3.47
CA GLY A 155 -3.77 -5.85 2.08
C GLY A 155 -2.42 -6.33 1.52
N TYR A 156 -2.48 -7.28 0.59
CA TYR A 156 -1.36 -7.74 -0.21
C TYR A 156 -1.81 -8.00 -1.65
N SER A 157 -1.21 -7.31 -2.60
CA SER A 157 -1.45 -7.51 -4.04
C SER A 157 -0.15 -7.90 -4.70
N THR A 158 -0.11 -9.05 -5.40
CA THR A 158 1.13 -9.52 -6.05
C THR A 158 1.37 -8.92 -7.43
N ALA A 159 0.49 -8.07 -7.93
CA ALA A 159 0.73 -7.36 -9.17
C ALA A 159 -0.13 -6.09 -9.22
N VAL A 160 0.49 -4.96 -8.88
CA VAL A 160 -0.11 -3.64 -9.10
C VAL A 160 -0.05 -3.38 -10.60
N GLY A 161 -1.20 -3.50 -11.27
CA GLY A 161 -1.45 -2.88 -12.56
C GLY A 161 -1.50 -1.37 -12.33
N LEU A 162 -0.51 -0.69 -12.86
CA LEU A 162 -0.21 0.69 -12.56
C LEU A 162 -1.15 1.67 -13.30
N SER A 163 -1.49 2.80 -12.69
CA SER A 163 -2.21 3.94 -13.32
C SER A 163 -1.52 4.38 -14.62
N ALA A 164 -2.14 5.13 -15.53
CA ALA A 164 -1.48 5.53 -16.80
C ALA A 164 -0.09 6.18 -16.59
N ARG A 165 0.08 6.94 -15.50
CA ARG A 165 1.36 7.55 -15.08
C ARG A 165 2.36 6.51 -14.61
N GLU A 166 1.92 5.60 -13.76
CA GLU A 166 2.76 4.53 -13.23
C GLU A 166 3.04 3.45 -14.31
N ARG A 167 2.14 3.25 -15.28
CA ARG A 167 2.28 2.35 -16.43
C ARG A 167 3.30 2.91 -17.40
N THR A 168 3.33 4.22 -17.61
CA THR A 168 4.43 4.88 -18.35
C THR A 168 5.76 4.71 -17.59
N ALA A 169 5.77 4.92 -16.27
CA ALA A 169 6.95 4.70 -15.43
C ALA A 169 7.40 3.22 -15.44
N ARG A 170 6.46 2.27 -15.49
CA ARG A 170 6.74 0.83 -15.52
C ARG A 170 6.93 0.26 -16.88
N GLU A 171 6.44 0.84 -17.95
CA GLU A 171 6.83 0.44 -19.31
C GLU A 171 8.24 0.95 -19.57
N THR A 172 8.59 2.13 -19.05
CA THR A 172 9.98 2.60 -18.97
C THR A 172 10.81 1.65 -18.09
N TRP A 173 10.31 1.27 -16.91
CA TRP A 173 10.99 0.34 -16.00
C TRP A 173 11.07 -1.09 -16.55
N VAL A 174 10.02 -1.65 -17.16
CA VAL A 174 9.92 -3.01 -17.73
C VAL A 174 10.71 -3.11 -19.02
N LYS A 175 10.79 -2.05 -19.83
CA LYS A 175 11.71 -2.02 -20.96
C LYS A 175 13.15 -2.05 -20.46
N VAL A 176 13.46 -1.28 -19.41
CA VAL A 176 14.72 -1.37 -18.66
C VAL A 176 14.89 -2.74 -17.98
N GLU A 177 13.83 -3.36 -17.46
CA GLU A 177 13.84 -4.62 -16.69
C GLU A 177 13.95 -5.84 -17.61
N ARG A 178 13.44 -5.76 -18.84
CA ARG A 178 13.54 -6.78 -19.88
C ARG A 178 14.91 -6.71 -20.54
N GLU A 179 15.41 -5.50 -20.79
CA GLU A 179 16.83 -5.27 -21.13
C GLU A 179 17.79 -5.66 -19.99
N ARG A 180 17.36 -5.59 -18.71
CA ARG A 180 18.11 -6.05 -17.53
C ARG A 180 17.95 -7.54 -17.25
N ARG A 181 16.78 -8.16 -17.46
CA ARG A 181 16.55 -9.60 -17.27
C ARG A 181 17.44 -10.43 -18.17
N ASP A 182 17.65 -9.98 -19.40
CA ASP A 182 18.56 -10.61 -20.35
C ASP A 182 20.04 -10.26 -20.07
N ARG A 183 20.33 -9.33 -19.14
CA ARG A 183 21.68 -8.92 -18.73
C ARG A 183 22.07 -9.32 -17.30
N ILE A 184 21.13 -9.70 -16.43
CA ILE A 184 21.38 -10.06 -15.04
C ILE A 184 21.26 -11.59 -14.91
N MET A 185 22.24 -12.29 -15.48
CA MET A 185 22.81 -13.40 -14.73
C MET A 185 23.66 -12.75 -13.64
N LEU A 186 23.20 -12.71 -12.38
CA LEU A 186 24.10 -12.37 -11.29
C LEU A 186 25.22 -13.42 -11.30
N LYS A 187 26.37 -13.10 -11.89
CA LYS A 187 27.58 -13.94 -11.81
C LYS A 187 28.29 -13.69 -10.46
N PRO A 188 29.17 -14.60 -10.02
CA PRO A 188 29.54 -14.74 -8.60
C PRO A 188 30.28 -13.54 -8.00
N ARG A 189 29.50 -12.70 -7.31
CA ARG A 189 29.72 -12.04 -6.01
C ARG A 189 28.33 -11.65 -5.48
N GLN A 190 27.43 -12.64 -5.57
CA GLN A 190 25.98 -12.50 -5.46
C GLN A 190 25.62 -12.04 -4.06
N ILE A 191 25.04 -10.85 -3.95
CA ILE A 191 24.27 -10.50 -2.76
C ILE A 191 23.25 -11.62 -2.55
N LYS A 192 23.34 -12.32 -1.41
CA LYS A 192 22.41 -13.36 -0.97
C LYS A 192 21.53 -12.88 0.17
N ARG A 193 21.90 -11.79 0.84
CA ARG A 193 21.13 -11.26 1.95
C ARG A 193 21.07 -9.73 1.99
N ILE A 194 20.01 -9.22 2.59
CA ILE A 194 19.84 -7.79 2.86
C ILE A 194 19.64 -7.60 4.36
N VAL A 195 20.39 -6.68 4.95
CA VAL A 195 20.14 -6.17 6.29
C VAL A 195 19.51 -4.79 6.15
N ALA A 196 18.31 -4.58 6.68
CA ALA A 196 17.63 -3.30 6.61
C ALA A 196 17.37 -2.72 8.00
N LEU A 197 17.49 -1.40 8.14
CA LEU A 197 17.20 -0.70 9.38
C LEU A 197 16.45 0.60 9.11
N VAL A 198 15.64 1.02 10.08
CA VAL A 198 14.98 2.33 10.11
C VAL A 198 15.58 3.14 11.25
N SER A 199 16.03 4.36 10.97
CA SER A 199 16.67 5.23 11.96
C SER A 199 16.24 6.68 11.79
N GLY A 200 16.43 7.48 12.84
CA GLY A 200 16.11 8.91 12.87
C GLY A 200 14.79 9.20 13.59
N GLY A 201 14.22 10.38 13.30
CA GLY A 201 12.87 10.72 13.75
C GLY A 201 11.82 9.80 13.13
N ASP A 202 10.65 9.73 13.74
CA ASP A 202 9.56 8.90 13.21
C ASP A 202 8.96 9.50 11.93
N PHE A 203 8.54 8.61 11.02
CA PHE A 203 7.90 8.99 9.75
C PHE A 203 7.00 7.87 9.23
N ALA A 204 5.96 8.25 8.49
CA ALA A 204 5.06 7.29 7.87
C ALA A 204 5.66 6.63 6.62
N GLY A 205 5.27 5.37 6.36
CA GLY A 205 5.68 4.61 5.17
C GLY A 205 6.89 3.71 5.36
N ALA A 206 7.57 3.76 6.51
CA ALA A 206 8.67 2.85 6.84
C ALA A 206 8.25 1.37 6.76
N GLY A 207 7.08 1.02 7.32
CA GLY A 207 6.58 -0.35 7.30
C GLY A 207 6.25 -0.87 5.89
N ALA A 208 5.74 -0.02 5.00
CA ALA A 208 5.52 -0.37 3.60
C ALA A 208 6.85 -0.64 2.87
N ALA A 209 7.86 0.21 3.07
CA ALA A 209 9.19 0.02 2.49
C ALA A 209 9.85 -1.28 2.97
N LEU A 210 9.79 -1.58 4.27
CA LEU A 210 10.32 -2.83 4.84
C LEU A 210 9.61 -4.07 4.28
N LYS A 211 8.26 -4.05 4.23
CA LYS A 211 7.47 -5.15 3.66
C LYS A 211 7.86 -5.42 2.22
N GLU A 212 7.93 -4.39 1.38
CA GLU A 212 8.31 -4.54 -0.03
C GLU A 212 9.75 -5.01 -0.22
N LEU A 213 10.68 -4.55 0.63
CA LEU A 213 12.06 -5.01 0.64
C LEU A 213 12.13 -6.51 0.93
N ARG A 214 11.36 -7.01 1.91
CA ARG A 214 11.27 -8.46 2.19
C ARG A 214 10.63 -9.24 1.05
N VAL A 215 9.47 -8.79 0.57
CA VAL A 215 8.70 -9.47 -0.49
C VAL A 215 9.53 -9.58 -1.77
N THR A 216 10.13 -8.47 -2.19
CA THR A 216 10.97 -8.40 -3.38
C THR A 216 12.28 -9.16 -3.18
N GLY A 217 12.93 -9.00 -2.02
CA GLY A 217 14.15 -9.73 -1.69
C GLY A 217 13.95 -11.25 -1.76
N HIS A 218 12.89 -11.75 -1.13
CA HIS A 218 12.57 -13.18 -1.16
C HIS A 218 12.25 -13.68 -2.58
N ARG A 219 11.56 -12.88 -3.41
CA ARG A 219 11.32 -13.19 -4.82
C ARG A 219 12.62 -13.33 -5.63
N PHE A 220 13.66 -12.61 -5.23
CA PHE A 220 15.01 -12.73 -5.79
C PHE A 220 15.87 -13.81 -5.10
N GLY A 221 15.30 -14.58 -4.17
CA GLY A 221 16.01 -15.62 -3.43
C GLY A 221 16.96 -15.07 -2.35
N LEU A 222 16.73 -13.83 -1.87
CA LEU A 222 17.53 -13.19 -0.83
C LEU A 222 16.98 -13.49 0.56
N GLU A 223 17.87 -13.70 1.53
CA GLU A 223 17.55 -13.68 2.95
C GLU A 223 17.45 -12.22 3.43
N VAL A 224 16.43 -11.90 4.22
CA VAL A 224 16.21 -10.52 4.68
C VAL A 224 16.24 -10.47 6.19
N TYR A 225 17.00 -9.52 6.72
CA TYR A 225 17.18 -9.25 8.13
C TYR A 225 16.75 -7.83 8.46
N PHE A 226 16.08 -7.63 9.58
CA PHE A 226 15.76 -6.32 10.10
C PHE A 226 16.53 -6.04 11.38
N VAL A 227 16.99 -4.79 11.51
CA VAL A 227 17.62 -4.30 12.72
C VAL A 227 16.63 -3.47 13.51
N ARG A 228 16.33 -3.90 14.74
CA ARG A 228 15.39 -3.18 15.62
C ARG A 228 15.99 -1.83 16.03
N HIS A 229 15.20 -0.77 16.10
CA HIS A 229 15.63 0.54 16.60
C HIS A 229 16.88 1.15 15.92
N GLY A 230 17.08 0.89 14.63
CA GLY A 230 18.11 1.56 13.83
C GLY A 230 19.55 1.25 14.26
N PHE A 231 20.42 2.26 14.24
CA PHE A 231 21.84 2.09 14.62
C PHE A 231 22.04 1.67 16.07
N LEU A 232 21.12 2.04 16.99
CA LEU A 232 21.15 1.57 18.37
C LEU A 232 21.06 0.04 18.43
N GLY A 233 20.09 -0.57 17.74
CA GLY A 233 20.00 -2.03 17.72
C GLY A 233 21.13 -2.67 16.93
N LEU A 234 21.66 -2.01 15.90
CA LEU A 234 22.84 -2.53 15.19
C LEU A 234 24.06 -2.62 16.13
N ALA A 235 24.28 -1.59 16.94
CA ALA A 235 25.33 -1.56 17.96
C ALA A 235 25.13 -2.65 19.04
N ASN A 236 23.88 -3.03 19.31
CA ASN A 236 23.52 -4.05 20.31
C ASN A 236 23.22 -5.45 19.73
N ASN A 237 23.50 -5.67 18.44
CA ASN A 237 23.25 -6.93 17.73
C ASN A 237 21.77 -7.39 17.71
N TRP A 238 20.83 -6.45 17.63
CA TRP A 238 19.40 -6.74 17.48
C TRP A 238 19.01 -6.94 16.02
N ILE A 239 19.70 -7.88 15.36
CA ILE A 239 19.55 -8.23 13.96
C ILE A 239 18.74 -9.53 13.89
N GLU A 240 17.56 -9.47 13.29
CA GLU A 240 16.62 -10.59 13.27
C GLU A 240 16.32 -11.03 11.85
N VAL A 241 16.29 -12.34 11.60
CA VAL A 241 15.81 -12.89 10.33
C VAL A 241 14.30 -12.62 10.20
N VAL A 242 13.88 -12.21 9.01
CA VAL A 242 12.51 -11.77 8.77
C VAL A 242 11.75 -12.84 7.99
N THR A 243 10.72 -13.38 8.64
CA THR A 243 9.75 -14.28 8.01
C THR A 243 8.57 -13.50 7.42
N GLU A 244 7.72 -14.19 6.68
CA GLU A 244 6.49 -13.60 6.14
C GLU A 244 5.60 -13.04 7.25
N GLU A 245 5.44 -13.81 8.32
CA GLU A 245 4.61 -13.47 9.47
C GLU A 245 5.05 -12.15 10.12
N ASN A 246 6.37 -11.93 10.24
CA ASN A 246 6.91 -10.69 10.78
C ASN A 246 6.55 -9.45 9.94
N THR A 247 6.22 -9.62 8.65
CA THR A 247 5.90 -8.51 7.73
C THR A 247 4.40 -8.29 7.50
N ARG A 248 3.54 -9.13 8.10
CA ARG A 248 2.09 -8.93 8.05
C ARG A 248 1.72 -7.62 8.75
N GLY A 249 0.74 -6.90 8.19
CA GLY A 249 0.32 -5.61 8.76
C GLY A 249 1.29 -4.43 8.59
N MET A 250 2.59 -4.66 8.34
CA MET A 250 3.59 -3.59 8.29
C MET A 250 3.27 -2.48 7.27
N GLY A 251 2.66 -2.82 6.13
CA GLY A 251 2.32 -1.85 5.08
C GLY A 251 1.34 -0.76 5.52
N SER A 252 0.47 -1.06 6.50
CA SER A 252 -0.51 -0.12 7.04
C SER A 252 -0.06 0.52 8.36
N HIS A 253 1.14 0.19 8.85
CA HIS A 253 1.64 0.71 10.10
C HIS A 253 2.02 2.19 9.95
N ALA A 254 1.50 3.05 10.84
CA ALA A 254 1.65 4.50 10.72
C ALA A 254 3.10 4.99 10.93
N SER A 255 3.92 4.18 11.62
CA SER A 255 5.30 4.48 12.04
C SER A 255 6.25 3.35 11.59
N SER A 256 7.50 3.32 12.07
CA SER A 256 8.41 2.17 11.92
C SER A 256 7.98 0.97 12.79
N PRO A 257 7.54 -0.17 12.21
CA PRO A 257 7.16 -1.36 12.97
C PRO A 257 8.35 -2.09 13.62
N ILE A 258 9.59 -1.75 13.23
CA ILE A 258 10.82 -2.26 13.84
C ILE A 258 11.45 -1.27 14.83
N GLY A 259 10.75 -0.18 15.14
CA GLY A 259 11.27 0.93 15.91
C GLY A 259 12.24 1.80 15.09
N SER A 260 12.54 2.97 15.62
CA SER A 260 13.55 3.89 15.12
C SER A 260 14.25 4.55 16.31
N SER A 261 15.48 5.01 16.14
CA SER A 261 16.19 5.79 17.15
C SER A 261 17.08 6.85 16.53
N ARG A 262 17.22 7.97 17.26
CA ARG A 262 18.33 8.92 17.10
C ARG A 262 19.44 8.48 18.05
N PHE A 263 20.51 7.90 17.51
CA PHE A 263 21.61 7.34 18.30
C PHE A 263 22.87 8.18 18.11
N GLU A 264 23.01 9.23 18.92
CA GLU A 264 24.10 10.22 18.81
C GLU A 264 25.49 9.61 19.07
N ASP A 265 25.58 8.63 19.97
CA ASP A 265 26.82 7.92 20.27
C ASP A 265 27.41 7.21 19.05
N PHE A 266 26.61 6.97 18.01
CA PHE A 266 27.10 6.41 16.74
C PHE A 266 28.12 7.32 16.03
N LYS A 267 28.23 8.58 16.43
CA LYS A 267 29.29 9.49 15.95
C LYS A 267 30.67 9.08 16.47
N ASP A 268 30.76 8.34 17.57
CA ASP A 268 32.01 7.83 18.13
C ASP A 268 32.50 6.64 17.29
N GLU A 269 33.76 6.70 16.86
CA GLU A 269 34.41 5.65 16.09
C GLU A 269 34.44 4.31 16.84
N GLN A 270 34.60 4.32 18.17
CA GLN A 270 34.58 3.09 18.99
C GLN A 270 33.22 2.40 18.91
N VAL A 271 32.14 3.18 18.90
CA VAL A 271 30.77 2.67 18.74
C VAL A 271 30.55 2.12 17.33
N GLN A 272 31.09 2.78 16.30
CA GLN A 272 31.05 2.28 14.93
C GLN A 272 31.84 0.97 14.78
N GLN A 273 33.03 0.88 15.38
CA GLN A 273 33.83 -0.36 15.40
C GLN A 273 33.10 -1.50 16.14
N ALA A 274 32.45 -1.20 17.27
CA ALA A 274 31.60 -2.16 17.98
C ALA A 274 30.44 -2.65 17.12
N THR A 275 29.74 -1.72 16.48
CA THR A 275 28.64 -2.01 15.54
C THR A 275 29.11 -2.90 14.39
N MET A 276 30.29 -2.61 13.83
CA MET A 276 30.84 -3.37 12.72
C MET A 276 31.18 -4.82 13.07
N ARG A 277 31.49 -5.12 14.34
CA ARG A 277 31.67 -6.52 14.79
C ARG A 277 30.38 -7.32 14.63
N HIS A 278 29.21 -6.71 14.82
CA HIS A 278 27.91 -7.36 14.63
C HIS A 278 27.46 -7.40 13.18
N LEU A 279 27.76 -6.35 12.40
CA LEU A 279 27.35 -6.26 11.00
C LEU A 279 28.21 -7.10 10.04
N ARG A 280 29.53 -7.21 10.30
CA ARG A 280 30.49 -7.87 9.39
C ARG A 280 30.08 -9.28 8.94
N PRO A 281 29.57 -10.19 9.80
CA PRO A 281 29.12 -11.52 9.39
C PRO A 281 28.02 -11.52 8.31
N TYR A 282 27.27 -10.42 8.17
CA TYR A 282 26.21 -10.28 7.19
C TYR A 282 26.68 -9.63 5.88
N MET A 283 27.86 -9.01 5.85
CA MET A 283 28.32 -8.17 4.73
C MET A 283 29.26 -8.90 3.76
N GLU A 284 29.62 -10.17 4.02
CA GLU A 284 30.42 -10.97 3.07
C GLU A 284 29.69 -11.18 1.74
N ASP A 285 28.40 -11.49 1.80
CA ASP A 285 27.50 -11.65 0.66
C ASP A 285 26.19 -10.87 0.85
N GLY A 286 26.24 -9.77 1.61
CA GLY A 286 25.06 -8.97 1.91
C GLY A 286 25.22 -7.48 1.67
N ALA A 287 24.07 -6.81 1.59
CA ALA A 287 23.98 -5.36 1.46
C ALA A 287 23.23 -4.76 2.66
N LEU A 288 23.62 -3.55 3.04
CA LEU A 288 22.94 -2.78 4.08
C LEU A 288 21.96 -1.80 3.43
N VAL A 289 20.72 -1.75 3.91
CA VAL A 289 19.72 -0.74 3.52
C VAL A 289 19.38 0.11 4.75
N VAL A 290 19.58 1.42 4.63
CA VAL A 290 19.29 2.39 5.69
C VAL A 290 18.13 3.27 5.26
N ILE A 291 17.03 3.19 5.99
CA ILE A 291 15.84 4.01 5.76
C ILE A 291 15.79 5.09 6.84
N GLY A 292 15.80 6.36 6.45
CA GLY A 292 15.77 7.45 7.44
C GLY A 292 16.17 8.81 6.89
N GLY A 293 16.30 9.76 7.81
CA GLY A 293 16.64 11.15 7.51
C GLY A 293 18.15 11.38 7.36
N ASP A 294 18.54 12.65 7.27
CA ASP A 294 19.94 13.06 7.09
C ASP A 294 20.92 12.44 8.11
N GLY A 295 20.59 12.44 9.40
CA GLY A 295 21.44 11.82 10.43
C GLY A 295 21.66 10.32 10.19
N SER A 296 20.63 9.60 9.73
CA SER A 296 20.72 8.17 9.44
C SER A 296 21.55 7.88 8.20
N LEU A 297 21.40 8.70 7.15
CA LEU A 297 22.20 8.57 5.93
C LEU A 297 23.66 8.97 6.17
N ARG A 298 23.94 9.90 7.09
CA ARG A 298 25.31 10.17 7.57
C ARG A 298 25.90 8.97 8.32
N GLY A 299 25.11 8.30 9.16
CA GLY A 299 25.53 7.05 9.80
C GLY A 299 25.88 5.96 8.77
N ALA A 300 25.07 5.82 7.71
CA ALA A 300 25.35 4.90 6.61
C ALA A 300 26.67 5.27 5.89
N ARG A 301 26.86 6.56 5.60
CA ARG A 301 28.09 7.09 4.99
C ARG A 301 29.32 6.82 5.86
N ALA A 302 29.23 6.97 7.18
CA ALA A 302 30.33 6.66 8.09
C ALA A 302 30.74 5.18 8.02
N LEU A 303 29.77 4.26 7.90
CA LEU A 303 30.07 2.84 7.70
C LEU A 303 30.76 2.56 6.35
N TYR A 304 30.40 3.28 5.30
CA TYR A 304 31.08 3.19 4.01
C TYR A 304 32.51 3.71 4.06
N GLU A 305 32.69 4.95 4.55
CA GLU A 305 33.99 5.61 4.59
C GLU A 305 34.95 4.94 5.57
N GLY A 306 34.47 4.49 6.73
CA GLY A 306 35.30 3.88 7.77
C GLY A 306 35.57 2.38 7.56
N PHE A 307 34.65 1.65 6.91
CA PHE A 307 34.70 0.17 6.91
C PHE A 307 34.42 -0.48 5.56
N GLY A 308 34.17 0.30 4.50
CA GLY A 308 33.94 -0.21 3.15
C GLY A 308 32.61 -0.94 2.95
N VAL A 309 31.68 -0.84 3.90
CA VAL A 309 30.30 -1.35 3.73
C VAL A 309 29.62 -0.53 2.65
N GLN A 310 28.97 -1.14 1.66
CA GLN A 310 28.22 -0.40 0.64
C GLN A 310 26.73 -0.33 1.02
N PRO A 311 26.25 0.75 1.67
CA PRO A 311 24.85 0.90 2.00
C PRO A 311 24.04 1.46 0.83
N VAL A 312 22.76 1.14 0.82
CA VAL A 312 21.74 1.85 0.04
C VAL A 312 20.91 2.70 1.00
N GLY A 313 20.81 4.00 0.74
CA GLY A 313 19.98 4.92 1.50
C GLY A 313 18.59 5.08 0.90
N ILE A 314 17.54 4.96 1.73
CA ILE A 314 16.17 5.32 1.37
C ILE A 314 15.74 6.53 2.22
N PRO A 315 15.60 7.71 1.61
CA PRO A 315 15.15 8.92 2.30
C PRO A 315 13.80 8.76 3.02
N GLY A 316 13.81 8.90 4.34
CA GLY A 316 12.63 8.80 5.21
C GLY A 316 12.65 9.89 6.28
N THR A 317 11.87 10.95 6.08
CA THR A 317 11.76 12.09 7.00
C THR A 317 10.57 12.97 6.59
N ILE A 318 9.91 13.57 7.57
CA ILE A 318 8.86 14.57 7.36
C ILE A 318 9.41 15.94 6.92
N ASP A 319 10.72 16.19 7.09
CA ASP A 319 11.32 17.49 6.82
C ASP A 319 11.57 17.73 5.32
N ASN A 320 11.58 16.64 4.53
CA ASN A 320 11.88 16.60 3.10
C ASN A 320 13.14 17.40 2.71
N ASN A 321 14.15 17.39 3.57
CA ASN A 321 15.37 18.18 3.46
C ASN A 321 16.55 17.41 2.83
N LEU A 322 16.27 16.28 2.18
CA LEU A 322 17.27 15.46 1.50
C LEU A 322 17.27 15.80 0.01
N ALA A 323 18.41 16.25 -0.51
CA ALA A 323 18.52 16.68 -1.90
C ALA A 323 18.32 15.53 -2.89
N GLY A 324 17.70 15.83 -4.04
CA GLY A 324 17.62 14.92 -5.18
C GLY A 324 16.42 13.97 -5.20
N THR A 325 15.62 13.89 -4.13
CA THR A 325 14.38 13.10 -4.12
C THR A 325 13.40 13.58 -3.04
N THR A 326 12.15 13.11 -3.12
CA THR A 326 11.16 13.27 -2.05
C THR A 326 11.32 12.16 -1.01
N SER A 327 11.22 12.51 0.27
CA SER A 327 11.32 11.59 1.40
C SER A 327 10.01 10.87 1.70
N LEU A 328 10.10 9.61 2.15
CA LEU A 328 8.98 8.91 2.77
C LEU A 328 8.49 9.68 4.01
N GLY A 329 7.17 9.74 4.17
CA GLY A 329 6.51 10.41 5.29
C GLY A 329 6.19 11.89 5.06
N PHE A 330 6.81 12.56 4.09
CA PHE A 330 6.55 13.99 3.83
C PHE A 330 5.10 14.29 3.49
N HIS A 331 4.53 13.57 2.52
CA HIS A 331 3.14 13.80 2.09
C HIS A 331 2.16 13.52 3.23
N SER A 332 2.36 12.44 4.00
CA SER A 332 1.52 12.13 5.15
C SER A 332 1.57 13.24 6.20
N ALA A 333 2.75 13.84 6.45
CA ALA A 333 2.89 14.97 7.36
C ALA A 333 2.16 16.22 6.84
N VAL A 334 2.24 16.52 5.54
CA VAL A 334 1.49 17.64 4.92
C VAL A 334 -0.01 17.43 5.08
N SER A 335 -0.52 16.23 4.78
CA SER A 335 -1.94 15.92 4.89
C SER A 335 -2.45 16.09 6.32
N LEU A 336 -1.71 15.60 7.32
CA LEU A 336 -2.06 15.76 8.74
C LEU A 336 -2.06 17.23 9.16
N ALA A 337 -1.01 17.98 8.80
CA ALA A 337 -0.90 19.39 9.12
C ALA A 337 -2.05 20.20 8.50
N ASN A 338 -2.42 19.93 7.25
CA ASN A 338 -3.55 20.58 6.59
C ASN A 338 -4.87 20.29 7.32
N GLN A 339 -5.10 19.03 7.70
CA GLN A 339 -6.31 18.66 8.45
C GLN A 339 -6.41 19.43 9.77
N SER A 340 -5.30 19.56 10.51
CA SER A 340 -5.25 20.34 11.75
C SER A 340 -5.50 21.84 11.52
N ILE A 341 -4.91 22.41 10.47
CA ILE A 341 -5.08 23.83 10.12
C ILE A 341 -6.53 24.13 9.73
N GLU A 342 -7.17 23.28 8.92
CA GLU A 342 -8.57 23.46 8.51
C GLU A 342 -9.53 23.45 9.71
N SER A 343 -9.28 22.58 10.69
CA SER A 343 -10.05 22.56 11.94
C SER A 343 -9.95 23.90 12.71
N LEU A 344 -8.75 24.49 12.76
CA LEU A 344 -8.52 25.79 13.38
C LEU A 344 -9.17 26.95 12.60
N LYS A 345 -9.13 26.91 11.26
CA LYS A 345 -9.76 27.93 10.39
C LYS A 345 -11.27 28.03 10.60
N ALA A 346 -11.94 26.90 10.79
CA ALA A 346 -13.38 26.88 11.09
C ALA A 346 -13.69 27.65 12.39
N THR A 347 -12.87 27.47 13.42
CA THR A 347 -13.01 28.16 14.71
C THR A 347 -12.67 29.65 14.59
N SER A 348 -11.58 29.97 13.89
CA SER A 348 -11.14 31.34 13.58
C SER A 348 -12.25 32.16 12.93
N SER A 349 -12.91 31.59 11.92
CA SER A 349 -13.98 32.25 11.17
C SER A 349 -15.23 32.49 12.04
N ALA A 350 -15.55 31.56 12.94
CA ALA A 350 -16.69 31.72 13.85
C ALA A 350 -16.44 32.75 14.97
N MET A 351 -15.19 32.87 15.44
CA MET A 351 -14.83 33.69 16.61
C MET A 351 -14.09 34.99 16.27
N GLY A 352 -13.80 35.26 15.00
CA GLY A 352 -12.99 36.42 14.58
C GLY A 352 -11.57 36.42 15.14
N SER A 353 -11.00 35.25 15.41
CA SER A 353 -9.72 35.07 16.11
C SER A 353 -8.57 34.72 15.14
N VAL A 354 -7.35 35.17 15.44
CA VAL A 354 -6.15 34.80 14.67
C VAL A 354 -5.39 33.69 15.40
N PHE A 355 -5.00 32.64 14.67
CA PHE A 355 -4.19 31.56 15.20
C PHE A 355 -2.78 31.59 14.63
N PHE A 356 -1.78 31.42 15.49
CA PHE A 356 -0.40 31.13 15.10
C PHE A 356 -0.19 29.62 15.21
N VAL A 357 0.18 28.98 14.10
CA VAL A 357 0.39 27.52 14.05
C VAL A 357 1.86 27.26 13.80
N GLU A 358 2.53 26.69 14.79
CA GLU A 358 3.87 26.14 14.63
C GLU A 358 3.77 24.71 14.07
N ILE A 359 4.61 24.39 13.09
CA ILE A 359 4.68 23.05 12.50
C ILE A 359 6.13 22.55 12.48
N MET A 360 6.28 21.22 12.42
CA MET A 360 7.59 20.57 12.36
C MET A 360 8.35 20.86 11.06
N GLY A 361 9.63 20.45 11.00
CA GLY A 361 10.47 20.64 9.80
C GLY A 361 11.97 20.75 10.08
N ALA A 362 12.41 20.75 11.35
CA ALA A 362 13.83 20.77 11.73
C ALA A 362 14.70 21.79 10.96
N GLY A 363 14.19 23.02 10.79
CA GLY A 363 14.86 24.10 10.05
C GLY A 363 14.61 24.11 8.54
N SER A 364 13.88 23.12 8.02
CA SER A 364 13.36 23.07 6.65
C SER A 364 11.96 23.68 6.56
N GLY A 365 11.78 24.64 5.65
CA GLY A 365 10.49 25.27 5.38
C GLY A 365 9.59 24.46 4.43
N HIS A 366 10.01 23.27 3.97
CA HIS A 366 9.25 22.51 2.97
C HIS A 366 7.85 22.13 3.44
N LEU A 367 7.70 21.71 4.69
CA LEU A 367 6.39 21.38 5.26
C LEU A 367 5.48 22.61 5.32
N ALA A 368 6.03 23.75 5.76
CA ALA A 368 5.28 25.00 5.90
C ALA A 368 4.83 25.57 4.56
N LEU A 369 5.71 25.51 3.58
CA LEU A 369 5.38 25.94 2.23
C LEU A 369 4.29 25.04 1.63
N ALA A 370 4.41 23.72 1.79
CA ALA A 370 3.48 22.76 1.21
C ALA A 370 2.07 22.85 1.81
N THR A 371 1.95 23.14 3.10
CA THR A 371 0.64 23.27 3.77
C THR A 371 -0.10 24.55 3.40
N VAL A 372 0.62 25.66 3.18
CA VAL A 372 0.03 26.94 2.76
C VAL A 372 -0.41 26.93 1.29
N SER A 373 0.23 26.11 0.45
CA SER A 373 0.06 26.15 -1.01
C SER A 373 -1.11 25.33 -1.56
N HIS A 374 -1.89 24.64 -0.72
CA HIS A 374 -3.11 23.96 -1.15
C HIS A 374 -4.30 24.91 -0.96
N PRO A 375 -4.76 25.63 -2.01
CA PRO A 375 -6.04 26.32 -1.91
C PRO A 375 -7.13 25.28 -1.68
N PRO A 376 -8.20 25.61 -0.95
CA PRO A 376 -9.36 24.74 -0.84
C PRO A 376 -9.86 24.42 -2.25
N ARG A 377 -9.92 23.12 -2.57
CA ARG A 377 -10.53 22.62 -3.82
C ARG A 377 -12.03 22.67 -3.72
#